data_AF-A0ABD5BKY7-F1
#
_entry.id   AF-A0ABD5BKY7-F1
#
_cell.length_a   1.000
_cell.length_b   1.000
_cell.length_c   1.000
_cell.angle_alpha   90.00
_cell.angle_beta   90.00
_cell.angle_gamma   90.00
#
_symmetry.space_group_name_H-M   'P 1'
#
loop_
_entity.id
_entity.type
_entity.pdbx_description
1 polymer ?
#
loop_
_entity_poly.entity_id
_entity_poly.type
_entity_poly.pdbx_seq_one_letter_code
_entity_poly.pdbx_strand_id
1 'polypeptide(L)'
;RGEYYYNFWQDQANPRGLLRRTTLDEYRKAKPAWETVLDIDALGKAEGKDWVYQGSQPLAPEYRYCLMQLSPDGGDATEIREFDLVAKRFVK
;
A
#
# COMPACT_ATOMS: atom_id res chain seq x y z
N ARG A 1 1.26 6.45 10.93
CA ARG A 1 0.57 7.50 11.72
C ARG A 1 -0.86 7.03 11.91
N GLY A 2 -1.51 7.38 13.02
CA GLY A 2 -2.72 6.69 13.47
C GLY A 2 -2.39 5.38 14.20
N GLU A 3 -3.39 4.51 14.38
CA GLU A 3 -3.28 3.25 15.15
C GLU A 3 -2.39 2.18 14.47
N TYR A 4 -2.09 2.37 13.18
CA TYR A 4 -1.39 1.41 12.35
C TYR A 4 0.02 1.87 11.93
N TYR A 5 0.90 0.87 11.83
CA TYR A 5 2.25 0.94 11.30
C TYR A 5 2.26 0.32 9.92
N TYR A 6 2.67 1.09 8.92
CA TYR A 6 2.69 0.67 7.52
C TYR A 6 4.11 0.31 7.11
N ASN A 7 4.22 -0.72 6.26
CA ASN A 7 5.46 -1.17 5.68
C ASN A 7 5.21 -1.58 4.22
N PHE A 8 6.08 -1.13 3.33
CA PHE A 8 6.15 -1.67 1.98
C PHE A 8 7.14 -2.85 1.98
N TRP A 9 6.73 -3.97 1.40
CA TRP A 9 7.46 -5.23 1.44
C TRP A 9 7.53 -5.87 0.06
N GLN A 10 8.71 -6.38 -0.30
CA GLN A 10 8.94 -7.12 -1.55
C GLN A 10 9.69 -8.42 -1.24
N ASP A 11 9.32 -9.47 -1.94
CA ASP A 11 10.00 -10.77 -1.92
C ASP A 11 9.82 -11.49 -3.26
N GLN A 12 10.29 -12.73 -3.35
CA GLN A 12 10.19 -13.52 -4.58
C GLN A 12 8.74 -13.80 -5.01
N ALA A 13 7.79 -13.85 -4.08
CA ALA A 13 6.38 -14.08 -4.39
C ALA A 13 5.65 -12.78 -4.76
N ASN A 14 6.10 -11.64 -4.24
CA ASN A 14 5.53 -10.31 -4.47
C ASN A 14 6.62 -9.34 -4.97
N PRO A 15 7.08 -9.50 -6.23
CA PRO A 15 8.16 -8.67 -6.77
C PRO A 15 7.75 -7.21 -6.97
N ARG A 16 6.47 -6.90 -7.26
CA ARG A 16 5.98 -5.50 -7.28
C ARG A 16 5.66 -4.99 -5.89
N GLY A 17 5.35 -5.89 -4.97
CA GLY A 17 5.34 -5.65 -3.54
C GLY A 17 3.96 -5.50 -2.93
N LEU A 18 3.96 -5.49 -1.60
CA LEU A 18 2.78 -5.37 -0.76
C LEU A 18 2.90 -4.12 0.11
N LEU A 19 1.89 -3.26 0.06
CA LEU A 19 1.65 -2.35 1.18
C LEU A 19 0.91 -3.13 2.26
N ARG A 20 1.57 -3.30 3.41
CA ARG A 20 1.02 -4.02 4.57
C ARG A 20 1.01 -3.13 5.80
N ARG A 21 0.15 -3.46 6.76
CA ARG A 21 0.07 -2.75 8.04
C ARG A 21 -0.01 -3.70 9.23
N THR A 22 0.29 -3.17 10.40
CA THR A 22 0.16 -3.87 11.68
C THR A 22 -0.13 -2.86 12.81
N THR A 23 -0.49 -3.32 14.00
CA THR A 23 -0.64 -2.47 15.19
C THR A 23 0.70 -2.29 15.91
N LEU A 24 0.80 -1.31 16.81
CA LEU A 24 2.01 -1.13 17.62
C LEU A 24 2.36 -2.39 18.45
N ASP A 25 1.34 -3.04 19.01
CA ASP A 25 1.53 -4.21 19.87
C ASP A 25 2.03 -5.43 19.08
N GLU A 26 1.51 -5.64 17.88
CA GLU A 26 2.02 -6.65 16.96
C GLU A 26 3.44 -6.31 16.50
N TYR A 27 3.71 -5.05 16.16
CA TYR A 27 5.01 -4.60 15.65
C TYR A 27 6.17 -4.87 16.62
N ARG A 28 5.89 -4.89 17.93
CA ARG A 28 6.89 -5.18 18.98
C ARG A 28 7.26 -6.66 19.11
N LYS A 29 6.50 -7.56 18.49
CA LYS A 29 6.78 -9.01 18.55
C LYS A 29 7.93 -9.37 17.61
N ALA A 30 8.62 -10.47 17.90
CA ALA A 30 9.67 -11.00 17.02
C ALA A 30 9.14 -11.39 15.62
N LYS A 31 7.85 -11.74 15.54
CA LYS A 31 7.15 -12.07 14.29
C LYS A 31 5.79 -11.33 14.29
N PRO A 32 5.75 -10.06 13.86
CA PRO A 32 4.51 -9.28 13.82
C PRO A 32 3.48 -9.90 12.87
N ALA A 33 2.20 -9.90 13.24
CA ALA A 33 1.13 -10.20 12.31
C ALA A 33 0.91 -9.01 11.36
N TRP A 34 1.15 -9.23 10.06
CA TRP A 34 0.95 -8.22 9.03
C TRP A 34 -0.34 -8.47 8.27
N GLU A 35 -1.08 -7.40 8.01
CA GLU A 35 -2.28 -7.38 7.19
C GLU A 35 -1.96 -6.70 5.85
N THR A 36 -2.23 -7.38 4.74
CA THR A 36 -2.11 -6.76 3.40
C THR A 36 -3.20 -5.71 3.21
N VAL A 37 -2.77 -4.51 2.82
CA VAL A 37 -3.63 -3.34 2.55
C VAL A 37 -3.81 -3.17 1.04
N LEU A 38 -2.71 -3.24 0.29
CA LEU A 38 -2.72 -3.22 -1.17
C LEU A 38 -1.63 -4.17 -1.69
N ASP A 39 -2.02 -5.04 -2.60
CA ASP A 39 -1.12 -5.91 -3.35
C ASP A 39 -0.88 -5.29 -4.74
N ILE A 40 0.35 -4.86 -5.00
CA ILE A 40 0.72 -4.17 -6.24
C ILE A 40 0.80 -5.16 -7.40
N ASP A 41 1.23 -6.40 -7.14
CA ASP A 41 1.28 -7.47 -8.13
C ASP A 41 -0.14 -7.83 -8.61
N ALA A 42 -1.09 -7.95 -7.67
CA ALA A 42 -2.48 -8.21 -8.00
C ALA A 42 -3.13 -7.03 -8.73
N LEU A 43 -2.85 -5.79 -8.31
CA LEU A 43 -3.33 -4.59 -8.99
C LEU A 43 -2.84 -4.53 -10.44
N GLY A 44 -1.54 -4.79 -10.65
CA GLY A 44 -0.94 -4.78 -11.99
C GLY A 44 -1.53 -5.83 -12.91
N LYS A 45 -1.77 -7.04 -12.39
CA LYS A 45 -2.46 -8.11 -13.13
C LYS A 45 -3.90 -7.74 -13.49
N ALA A 46 -4.63 -7.11 -12.58
CA ALA A 46 -6.02 -6.74 -12.79
C ALA A 46 -6.18 -5.61 -13.82
N GLU A 47 -5.23 -4.68 -13.86
CA GLU A 47 -5.27 -3.49 -14.73
C GLU A 47 -4.39 -3.61 -15.99
N GLY A 48 -3.62 -4.71 -16.14
CA GLY A 48 -2.70 -4.90 -17.26
C GLY A 48 -1.55 -3.90 -17.28
N LYS A 49 -1.09 -3.44 -16.11
CA LYS A 49 -0.04 -2.43 -15.94
C LYS A 49 1.06 -2.93 -15.01
N ASP A 50 2.29 -2.53 -15.28
CA ASP A 50 3.46 -2.88 -14.46
C ASP A 50 3.67 -1.88 -13.33
N TRP A 51 2.65 -1.75 -12.48
CA TRP A 51 2.63 -0.76 -11.41
C TRP A 51 3.86 -0.84 -10.49
N VAL A 52 4.45 0.32 -10.22
CA VAL A 52 5.51 0.51 -9.22
C VAL A 52 5.00 1.47 -8.14
N TYR A 53 5.06 1.03 -6.89
CA TYR A 53 4.69 1.86 -5.74
C TYR A 53 5.75 2.92 -5.46
N GLN A 54 5.36 4.20 -5.47
CA GLN A 54 6.25 5.34 -5.24
C GLN A 54 6.01 6.03 -3.89
N GLY A 55 4.89 5.76 -3.23
CA GLY A 55 4.61 6.29 -1.91
C GLY A 55 3.13 6.44 -1.61
N SER A 56 2.85 6.92 -0.40
CA SER A 56 1.49 7.12 0.11
C SER A 56 1.45 8.37 0.97
N GLN A 57 0.43 9.21 0.78
CA GLN A 57 0.18 10.39 1.60
C GLN A 57 -1.18 10.24 2.30
N PRO A 58 -1.22 9.80 3.57
CA PRO A 58 -2.47 9.58 4.27
C PRO A 58 -3.06 10.92 4.75
N LEU A 59 -4.39 11.04 4.65
CA LEU A 59 -5.15 12.24 5.02
C LEU A 59 -5.41 12.26 6.53
N ALA A 60 -4.85 13.25 7.22
CA ALA A 60 -5.11 13.52 8.63
C ALA A 60 -6.46 14.24 8.83
N PRO A 61 -7.06 14.20 10.04
CA PRO A 61 -6.61 13.45 11.23
C PRO A 61 -7.12 12.01 11.32
N GLU A 62 -8.13 11.61 10.57
CA GLU A 62 -8.73 10.27 10.69
C GLU A 62 -7.87 9.18 10.05
N TYR A 63 -6.96 9.54 9.14
CA TYR A 63 -6.08 8.61 8.43
C TYR A 63 -6.83 7.46 7.73
N ARG A 64 -8.09 7.71 7.32
CA ARG A 64 -8.90 6.77 6.56
C ARG A 64 -8.54 6.78 5.08
N TYR A 65 -8.46 7.96 4.47
CA TYR A 65 -8.15 8.10 3.05
C TYR A 65 -6.67 8.39 2.84
N CYS A 66 -6.16 8.01 1.67
CA CYS A 66 -4.77 8.16 1.31
C CYS A 66 -4.60 8.36 -0.19
N LEU A 67 -3.72 9.27 -0.58
CA LEU A 67 -3.26 9.39 -1.96
C LEU A 67 -2.11 8.39 -2.19
N MET A 68 -2.38 7.39 -3.01
CA MET A 68 -1.41 6.38 -3.44
C MET A 68 -0.74 6.86 -4.72
N GLN A 69 0.60 6.82 -4.74
CA GLN A 69 1.41 7.23 -5.89
C GLN A 69 1.96 5.98 -6.58
N LEU A 70 1.59 5.77 -7.84
CA LEU A 70 1.95 4.60 -8.64
C LEU A 70 2.52 5.03 -9.99
N SER A 71 3.58 4.37 -10.45
CA SER A 71 4.12 4.56 -11.81
C SER A 71 3.73 3.37 -12.70
N PRO A 72 3.16 3.59 -13.91
CA PRO A 72 2.60 2.52 -14.75
C PRO A 72 3.65 1.61 -15.43
N ASP A 73 4.94 1.94 -15.32
CA ASP A 73 6.06 1.22 -15.93
C ASP A 73 7.39 1.40 -15.17
N GLY A 74 7.38 2.10 -14.03
CA GLY A 74 8.59 2.45 -13.28
C GLY A 74 9.36 3.65 -13.82
N GLY A 75 8.83 4.34 -14.84
CA GLY A 75 9.35 5.61 -15.32
C GLY A 75 8.93 6.81 -14.47
N ASP A 76 9.19 8.01 -14.98
CA ASP A 76 8.96 9.29 -14.28
C ASP A 76 7.47 9.69 -14.18
N ALA A 77 6.57 8.94 -14.84
CA ALA A 77 5.14 9.17 -14.74
C ALA A 77 4.60 8.67 -13.39
N THR A 78 3.87 9.54 -12.69
CA THR A 78 3.17 9.18 -11.44
C THR A 78 1.67 9.39 -11.61
N GLU A 79 0.90 8.32 -11.42
CA GLU A 79 -0.54 8.35 -11.23
C GLU A 79 -0.84 8.43 -9.73
N ILE A 80 -1.66 9.42 -9.34
CA ILE A 80 -2.10 9.60 -7.96
C ILE A 80 -3.55 9.16 -7.86
N ARG A 81 -3.84 8.21 -6.97
CA ARG A 81 -5.18 7.64 -6.79
C ARG A 81 -5.60 7.70 -5.33
N GLU A 82 -6.85 8.07 -5.07
CA GLU A 82 -7.42 8.04 -3.74
C GLU A 82 -7.78 6.61 -3.31
N PHE A 83 -7.38 6.24 -2.10
CA PHE A 83 -7.53 4.90 -1.54
C PHE A 83 -8.11 4.98 -0.12
N ASP A 84 -9.12 4.17 0.17
CA ASP A 84 -9.67 3.99 1.52
C ASP A 84 -8.85 2.90 2.24
N LEU A 85 -8.03 3.29 3.22
CA LEU A 85 -7.17 2.40 4.01
C LEU A 85 -7.98 1.49 4.94
N VAL A 86 -9.23 1.81 5.26
CA VAL A 86 -10.09 0.98 6.12
C VAL A 86 -10.80 -0.08 5.26
N ALA A 87 -11.42 0.36 4.17
CA ALA A 87 -12.10 -0.54 3.22
C ALA A 87 -11.13 -1.29 2.28
N LYS A 88 -9.86 -0.88 2.26
CA LYS A 88 -8.76 -1.44 1.46
C LYS A 88 -9.07 -1.50 -0.04
N ARG A 89 -9.56 -0.39 -0.57
CA ARG A 89 -9.90 -0.27 -2.00
C ARG A 89 -9.72 1.15 -2.48
N PHE A 90 -9.46 1.29 -3.78
CA PHE A 90 -9.54 2.59 -4.44
C PHE A 90 -10.95 3.16 -4.37
N VAL A 91 -11.04 4.47 -4.17
CA VAL A 91 -12.29 5.22 -4.23
C VAL A 91 -12.68 5.38 -5.72
N LYS A 92 -13.99 5.32 -6.02
CA LYS A 92 -14.54 5.48 -7.38
C LYS A 92 -15.11 6.87 -7.55
#